data_AF-A0A9P6MFE8-F1
#
_entry.id   AF-A0A9P6MFE8-F1
#
_cell.length_a   1.000
_cell.length_b   1.000
_cell.length_c   1.000
_cell.angle_alpha   90.00
_cell.angle_beta   90.00
_cell.angle_gamma   90.00
#
_symmetry.space_group_name_H-M   'P 1'
#
loop_
_entity.id
_entity.type
_entity.pdbx_description
1 polymer ?
#
loop_
_entity_poly.entity_id
_entity_poly.type
_entity_poly.pdbx_seq_one_letter_code
_entity_poly.pdbx_strand_id
1 'polypeptide(L)'
;NIILPVTKYALPEPNGRITSTLQLAYCLSLLHSSMIPKEELDQSERDQLQVRIDDPDEQQRLQTMATDLVRAFVREELKKLNVVAEVVSLAAVLAQDDFRKLLQAFVDGIDQSVLLDVHLLSGLAQLI
;
A
#
# COMPACT_ATOMS: atom_id res chain seq x y z
N ASN A 1 11.90 14.15 -7.66
CA ASN A 1 12.21 12.97 -6.83
C ASN A 1 12.37 13.35 -5.37
N ILE A 2 11.26 13.43 -4.64
CA ILE A 2 11.33 13.41 -3.18
C ILE A 2 11.29 11.92 -2.82
N ILE A 3 12.45 11.36 -2.45
CA ILE A 3 12.49 10.03 -1.85
C ILE A 3 11.83 10.22 -0.48
N LEU A 4 10.56 9.81 -0.36
CA LEU A 4 9.88 9.78 0.93
C LEU A 4 10.72 8.86 1.84
N PRO A 5 11.11 9.30 3.05
CA PRO A 5 11.78 8.41 3.98
C PRO A 5 10.83 7.24 4.21
N VAL A 6 11.26 6.03 3.82
CA VAL A 6 10.52 4.82 4.12
C VAL A 6 10.56 4.70 5.64
N THR A 7 9.48 5.11 6.29
CA THR A 7 9.32 4.91 7.73
C THR A 7 9.41 3.41 7.96
N LYS A 8 10.47 2.96 8.66
CA LYS A 8 10.59 1.56 9.03
C LYS A 8 9.47 1.21 10.00
N TYR A 9 8.70 0.19 9.65
CA TYR A 9 7.70 -0.39 10.54
C TYR A 9 8.23 -1.72 11.06
N ALA A 10 7.95 -2.01 12.33
CA ALA A 10 8.25 -3.32 12.89
C ALA A 10 7.56 -4.40 12.05
N LEU A 11 8.33 -5.40 11.61
CA LEU A 11 7.76 -6.58 10.98
C LEU A 11 6.93 -7.32 12.04
N PRO A 12 5.66 -7.63 11.75
CA PRO A 12 4.87 -8.46 12.65
C PRO A 12 5.48 -9.87 12.72
N GLU A 13 4.98 -10.73 13.60
CA GLU A 13 5.26 -12.16 13.47
C GLU A 13 4.64 -12.71 12.17
N PRO A 14 5.14 -13.82 11.60
CA PRO A 14 4.44 -14.54 10.53
C PRO A 14 3.00 -14.88 10.97
N ASN A 15 2.00 -14.64 10.11
CA ASN A 15 0.58 -14.72 10.47
C ASN A 15 0.13 -13.79 11.61
N GLY A 16 1.00 -12.87 12.04
CA GLY A 16 0.72 -11.89 13.08
C GLY A 16 -0.31 -10.85 12.64
N ARG A 17 -0.85 -10.15 13.63
CA ARG A 17 -1.82 -9.09 13.41
C ARG A 17 -1.14 -7.88 12.75
N ILE A 18 -1.67 -7.46 11.61
CA ILE A 18 -1.33 -6.18 11.00
C ILE A 18 -2.08 -5.07 11.74
N THR A 19 -1.36 -4.03 12.16
CA THR A 19 -1.88 -2.96 13.02
C THR A 19 -2.17 -1.66 12.25
N SER A 20 -1.61 -1.49 11.05
CA SER A 20 -1.83 -0.31 10.21
C SER A 20 -1.66 -0.60 8.72
N THR A 21 -2.27 0.23 7.88
CA THR A 21 -2.13 0.21 6.42
C THR A 21 -0.68 0.41 5.97
N LEU A 22 0.05 1.29 6.67
CA LEU A 22 1.46 1.57 6.38
C LEU A 22 2.36 0.37 6.71
N GLN A 23 2.06 -0.38 7.78
CA GLN A 23 2.75 -1.63 8.08
C GLN A 23 2.50 -2.69 7.00
N LEU A 24 1.28 -2.76 6.44
CA LEU A 24 0.95 -3.65 5.33
C LEU A 24 1.72 -3.28 4.05
N ALA A 25 1.72 -1.99 3.69
CA ALA A 25 2.46 -1.46 2.55
C ALA A 25 3.96 -1.76 2.68
N TYR A 26 4.53 -1.53 3.86
CA TYR A 26 5.92 -1.84 4.18
C TYR A 26 6.24 -3.33 3.98
N CYS A 27 5.42 -4.24 4.53
CA CYS A 27 5.62 -5.69 4.36
C CYS A 27 5.57 -6.10 2.87
N LEU A 28 4.59 -5.61 2.11
CA LEU A 28 4.45 -5.94 0.69
C LEU A 28 5.58 -5.34 -0.16
N SER A 29 6.09 -4.17 0.21
CA SER A 29 7.24 -3.54 -0.48
C SER A 29 8.54 -4.31 -0.27
N LEU A 30 8.73 -4.92 0.91
CA LEU A 30 9.85 -5.79 1.22
C LEU A 30 9.77 -7.13 0.47
N LEU A 31 8.57 -7.70 0.36
CA LEU A 31 8.34 -8.94 -0.38
C LEU A 31 8.61 -8.79 -1.87
N HIS A 32 8.08 -7.73 -2.49
CA HIS A 32 8.25 -7.49 -3.92
C HIS A 32 9.61 -6.88 -4.29
N SER A 33 10.51 -6.65 -3.33
CA SER A 33 11.85 -6.04 -3.51
C SER A 33 11.84 -4.75 -4.34
N SER A 34 10.71 -4.04 -4.37
CA SER A 34 10.47 -2.96 -5.33
C SER A 34 10.91 -1.58 -4.83
N MET A 35 11.11 -1.43 -3.51
CA MET A 35 11.28 -0.10 -2.90
C MET A 35 12.33 -0.01 -1.78
N ILE A 36 12.72 -1.12 -1.12
CA ILE A 36 13.56 -1.08 0.08
C ILE A 36 14.79 -1.99 -0.06
N PRO A 37 16.02 -1.47 0.09
CA PRO A 37 17.22 -2.29 0.14
C PRO A 37 17.21 -3.23 1.34
N LYS A 38 17.31 -4.54 1.11
CA LYS A 38 17.37 -5.57 2.17
C LYS A 38 18.61 -5.44 3.07
N GLU A 39 19.61 -4.65 2.65
CA GLU A 39 20.80 -4.33 3.44
C GLU A 39 20.48 -3.52 4.71
N GLU A 40 19.35 -2.81 4.73
CA GLU A 40 18.92 -2.00 5.88
C GLU A 40 18.21 -2.78 6.98
N LEU A 41 17.90 -4.06 6.73
CA LEU A 41 17.25 -4.96 7.70
C LEU A 41 18.28 -5.61 8.62
N ASP A 42 17.90 -5.80 9.88
CA ASP A 42 18.68 -6.62 10.80
C ASP A 42 18.55 -8.14 10.47
N GLN A 43 19.37 -8.97 11.12
CA GLN A 43 19.36 -10.41 10.83
C GLN A 43 18.00 -11.06 11.17
N SER A 44 17.34 -10.63 12.24
CA SER A 44 16.05 -11.16 12.66
C SER A 44 14.94 -10.80 11.65
N GLU A 45 14.95 -9.57 11.16
CA GLU A 45 14.03 -9.08 10.13
C GLU A 45 14.25 -9.80 8.79
N ARG A 46 15.51 -10.10 8.44
CA ARG A 46 15.83 -10.91 7.25
C ARG A 46 15.33 -12.34 7.38
N ASP A 47 15.50 -12.96 8.54
CA ASP A 47 15.03 -14.32 8.78
C ASP A 47 13.49 -14.37 8.71
N GLN A 48 12.80 -13.39 9.33
CA GLN A 48 11.34 -13.27 9.21
C GLN A 48 10.87 -13.00 7.78
N LEU A 49 11.58 -12.15 7.02
CA LEU A 49 11.26 -11.88 5.63
C LEU A 49 11.46 -13.14 4.77
N GLN A 50 12.50 -13.92 5.02
CA GLN A 50 12.77 -15.17 4.31
C GLN A 50 11.65 -16.19 4.56
N VAL A 51 11.21 -16.36 5.81
CA VAL A 51 10.06 -17.22 6.14
C VAL A 51 8.81 -16.82 5.35
N ARG A 52 8.55 -15.52 5.20
CA ARG A 52 7.42 -15.03 4.38
C ARG A 52 7.62 -15.21 2.88
N ILE A 53 8.85 -15.09 2.39
CA ILE A 53 9.18 -15.36 0.99
C ILE A 53 8.94 -16.85 0.67
N ASP A 54 9.21 -17.73 1.62
CA ASP A 54 9.06 -19.17 1.47
C ASP A 54 7.62 -19.67 1.76
N ASP A 55 6.76 -18.82 2.32
CA ASP A 55 5.34 -19.11 2.62
C ASP A 55 4.39 -18.44 1.59
N PRO A 56 3.89 -19.19 0.59
CA PRO A 56 2.98 -18.64 -0.41
C PRO A 56 1.62 -18.25 0.16
N ASP A 57 1.17 -18.90 1.25
CA ASP A 57 -0.13 -18.61 1.86
C ASP A 57 -0.08 -17.26 2.58
N GLU A 58 1.02 -16.95 3.27
CA GLU A 58 1.24 -15.65 3.90
C GLU A 58 1.34 -14.52 2.87
N GLN A 59 2.01 -14.75 1.74
CA GLN A 59 2.05 -13.77 0.64
C GLN A 59 0.65 -13.50 0.09
N GLN A 60 -0.10 -14.56 -0.19
CA GLN A 60 -1.47 -14.43 -0.69
C GLN A 60 -2.36 -13.71 0.33
N ARG A 61 -2.20 -14.00 1.63
CA ARG A 61 -2.94 -13.32 2.70
C ARG A 61 -2.67 -11.82 2.70
N LEU A 62 -1.39 -11.40 2.70
CA LEU A 62 -1.00 -10.00 2.71
C LEU A 62 -1.50 -9.27 1.46
N GLN A 63 -1.43 -9.91 0.29
CA GLN A 63 -1.90 -9.32 -0.96
C GLN A 63 -3.42 -9.21 -1.01
N THR A 64 -4.14 -10.21 -0.49
CA THR A 64 -5.60 -10.19 -0.35
C THR A 64 -6.02 -9.07 0.60
N MET A 65 -5.36 -8.92 1.75
CA MET A 65 -5.63 -7.84 2.69
C MET A 65 -5.46 -6.45 2.05
N ALA A 66 -4.38 -6.23 1.29
CA ALA A 66 -4.17 -4.94 0.61
C ALA A 66 -5.23 -4.67 -0.45
N THR A 67 -5.61 -5.70 -1.20
CA THR A 67 -6.63 -5.62 -2.25
C THR A 67 -8.01 -5.31 -1.66
N ASP A 68 -8.40 -6.02 -0.61
CA ASP A 68 -9.70 -5.84 0.05
C ASP A 68 -9.81 -4.46 0.68
N LEU A 69 -8.72 -3.98 1.28
CA LEU A 69 -8.66 -2.65 1.88
C LEU A 69 -8.80 -1.55 0.82
N VAL A 70 -8.10 -1.65 -0.31
CA VAL A 70 -8.27 -0.71 -1.44
C VAL A 70 -9.68 -0.79 -2.04
N ARG A 71 -10.25 -1.99 -2.19
CA ARG A 71 -11.62 -2.15 -2.68
C ARG A 71 -12.65 -1.55 -1.72
N ALA A 72 -12.45 -1.70 -0.41
CA ALA A 72 -13.30 -1.06 0.59
C ALA A 72 -13.23 0.47 0.45
N PHE A 73 -12.03 1.02 0.25
CA PHE A 73 -11.84 2.46 0.08
C PHE A 73 -12.45 3.01 -1.21
N VAL A 74 -12.34 2.29 -2.33
CA VAL A 74 -13.01 2.66 -3.58
C VAL A 74 -14.53 2.70 -3.39
N ARG A 75 -15.08 1.79 -2.57
CA ARG A 75 -16.53 1.74 -2.29
C ARG A 75 -17.03 2.82 -1.32
N GLU A 76 -16.20 3.25 -0.36
CA GLU A 76 -16.58 4.24 0.65
C GLU A 76 -16.31 5.70 0.25
N GLU A 77 -15.92 5.93 -1.01
CA GLU A 77 -15.55 7.22 -1.61
C GLU A 77 -14.34 7.88 -0.90
N LEU A 78 -13.25 8.10 -1.64
CA LEU A 78 -11.93 8.60 -1.20
C LEU A 78 -11.91 10.00 -0.52
N LYS A 79 -13.02 10.49 0.01
CA LYS A 79 -13.25 11.86 0.51
C LYS A 79 -12.43 12.26 1.74
N LYS A 80 -11.75 11.31 2.38
CA LYS A 80 -10.95 11.58 3.59
C LYS A 80 -9.47 11.64 3.23
N LEU A 81 -8.89 12.81 3.48
CA LEU A 81 -7.48 13.14 3.42
C LEU A 81 -6.51 12.04 3.89
N ASN A 82 -6.76 11.47 5.08
CA ASN A 82 -5.92 10.41 5.65
C ASN A 82 -6.07 9.08 4.90
N VAL A 83 -7.25 8.81 4.36
CA VAL A 83 -7.53 7.60 3.58
C VAL A 83 -6.80 7.65 2.23
N VAL A 84 -6.74 8.81 1.58
CA VAL A 84 -6.04 8.98 0.30
C VAL A 84 -4.54 8.64 0.43
N ALA A 85 -3.87 9.17 1.45
CA ALA A 85 -2.45 8.90 1.67
C ALA A 85 -2.18 7.41 1.95
N GLU A 86 -3.04 6.77 2.74
CA GLU A 86 -2.95 5.33 3.03
C GLU A 86 -3.15 4.48 1.78
N VAL A 87 -4.15 4.81 0.95
CA VAL A 87 -4.45 4.09 -0.29
C VAL A 87 -3.32 4.19 -1.30
N VAL A 88 -2.76 5.39 -1.47
CA VAL A 88 -1.63 5.62 -2.38
C VAL A 88 -0.41 4.78 -1.97
N SER A 89 -0.16 4.61 -0.67
CA SER A 89 0.95 3.77 -0.18
C SER A 89 0.83 2.30 -0.59
N LEU A 90 -0.39 1.81 -0.81
CA LEU A 90 -0.64 0.44 -1.28
C LEU A 90 -0.68 0.31 -2.80
N ALA A 91 -0.79 1.41 -3.55
CA ALA A 91 -0.97 1.34 -4.99
C ALA A 91 0.16 0.62 -5.72
N ALA A 92 1.41 0.78 -5.24
CA ALA A 92 2.60 0.16 -5.82
C ALA A 92 2.63 -1.38 -5.71
N VAL A 93 1.79 -1.97 -4.86
CA VAL A 93 1.75 -3.42 -4.60
C VAL A 93 0.43 -4.08 -5.04
N LEU A 94 -0.46 -3.32 -5.68
CA LEU A 94 -1.72 -3.82 -6.22
C LEU A 94 -1.53 -4.55 -7.55
N ALA A 95 -2.41 -5.51 -7.81
CA ALA A 95 -2.57 -6.09 -9.13
C ALA A 95 -3.07 -5.03 -10.14
N GLN A 96 -2.72 -5.22 -11.42
CA GLN A 96 -3.00 -4.24 -12.47
C GLN A 96 -4.47 -3.81 -12.56
N ASP A 97 -5.40 -4.74 -12.44
CA ASP A 97 -6.83 -4.44 -12.54
C ASP A 97 -7.35 -3.63 -11.35
N ASP A 98 -6.87 -3.93 -10.15
CA ASP A 98 -7.25 -3.19 -8.94
C ASP A 98 -6.57 -1.81 -8.92
N PHE A 99 -5.33 -1.70 -9.41
CA PHE A 99 -4.67 -0.41 -9.64
C PHE A 99 -5.44 0.46 -10.64
N ARG A 100 -5.91 -0.10 -11.76
CA ARG A 100 -6.70 0.65 -12.75
C ARG A 100 -8.02 1.14 -12.16
N LYS A 101 -8.72 0.31 -11.39
CA LYS A 101 -9.96 0.70 -10.69
C LYS A 101 -9.69 1.82 -9.69
N LEU A 102 -8.56 1.75 -8.98
CA LEU A 102 -8.16 2.81 -8.07
C LEU A 102 -7.91 4.12 -8.82
N LEU A 103 -7.15 4.09 -9.91
CA LEU A 103 -6.90 5.26 -10.75
C LEU A 103 -8.20 5.87 -11.28
N GLN A 104 -9.12 5.03 -11.75
CA GLN A 104 -10.44 5.46 -12.21
C GLN A 104 -11.21 6.14 -11.08
N ALA A 105 -11.18 5.60 -9.85
CA ALA A 105 -11.85 6.22 -8.70
C ALA A 105 -11.27 7.60 -8.35
N PHE A 106 -9.96 7.81 -8.49
CA PHE A 106 -9.35 9.14 -8.34
C PHE A 106 -9.81 10.11 -9.43
N VAL A 107 -9.87 9.65 -10.69
CA VAL A 107 -10.32 10.47 -11.83
C VAL A 107 -11.80 10.84 -11.67
N ASP A 108 -12.66 9.86 -11.38
CA ASP A 108 -14.09 10.06 -11.16
C ASP A 108 -14.35 10.99 -9.97
N GLY A 109 -13.58 10.83 -8.89
CA GLY A 109 -13.66 11.71 -7.72
C GLY A 109 -13.31 13.16 -8.05
N ILE A 110 -12.32 13.41 -8.91
CA ILE A 110 -11.97 14.76 -9.37
C ILE A 110 -13.05 15.32 -10.30
N ASP A 111 -13.54 14.52 -11.26
CA ASP A 111 -14.57 14.93 -12.24
C ASP A 111 -15.90 15.30 -11.57
N GLN A 112 -16.29 14.55 -10.54
CA GLN A 112 -17.55 14.77 -9.81
C GLN A 112 -17.44 15.86 -8.73
N SER A 113 -16.24 16.34 -8.41
CA SER A 113 -16.05 17.34 -7.37
C SER A 113 -16.37 18.76 -7.86
N VAL A 114 -17.26 19.45 -7.14
CA VAL A 114 -17.67 20.83 -7.45
C VAL A 114 -16.52 21.83 -7.36
N LEU A 115 -15.55 21.54 -6.49
CA LEU A 115 -14.28 22.26 -6.37
C LEU A 115 -13.15 21.24 -6.50
N LEU A 116 -12.03 21.64 -7.11
CA LEU A 116 -10.87 20.78 -7.26
C LEU A 116 -10.40 20.30 -5.87
N ASP A 117 -10.60 19.03 -5.56
CA ASP A 117 -10.10 18.43 -4.33
C ASP A 117 -8.59 18.23 -4.46
N VAL A 118 -7.83 19.11 -3.81
CA VAL A 118 -6.36 19.11 -3.83
C VAL A 118 -5.78 17.80 -3.30
N HIS A 119 -6.52 17.07 -2.46
CA HIS A 119 -6.06 15.81 -1.88
C HIS A 119 -6.22 14.66 -2.86
N LEU A 120 -7.34 14.61 -3.59
CA LEU A 120 -7.49 13.68 -4.71
C LEU A 120 -6.48 13.97 -5.82
N LEU A 121 -6.23 15.25 -6.12
CA LEU A 121 -5.23 15.65 -7.11
C LEU A 121 -3.80 15.23 -6.68
N SER A 122 -3.46 15.47 -5.42
CA SER A 122 -2.17 15.08 -4.84
C SER A 122 -2.00 13.56 -4.81
N GLY A 123 -3.06 12.82 -4.46
CA GLY A 123 -3.06 11.36 -4.51
C GLY A 123 -2.85 10.84 -5.94
N LEU A 124 -3.58 11.39 -6.91
CA LEU A 124 -3.43 11.05 -8.33
C LEU A 124 -2.02 11.33 -8.83
N ALA A 125 -1.43 12.48 -8.47
CA ALA A 125 -0.06 12.83 -8.85
C ALA A 125 1.00 11.89 -8.25
N GLN A 126 0.71 11.22 -7.14
CA GLN A 126 1.59 10.21 -6.54
C GLN A 126 1.43 8.82 -7.17
N LEU A 127 0.35 8.58 -7.93
CA LEU A 127 0.08 7.31 -8.62
C LEU A 127 0.74 7.22 -10.02
N ILE A 128 1.14 8.36 -10.61
CA ILE A 128 1.69 8.49 -11.98
C ILE A 128 3.19 8.76 -11.89
#